data_AF-A0A0K2RLI2-F1
#
_entry.id   AF-A0A0K2RLI2-F1
#
_cell.length_a   1.000
_cell.length_b   1.000
_cell.length_c   1.000
_cell.angle_alpha   90.00
_cell.angle_beta   90.00
_cell.angle_gamma   90.00
#
_symmetry.space_group_name_H-M   'P 1'
#
loop_
_entity.id
_entity.type
_entity.pdbx_description
1 polymer ?
#
loop_
_entity_poly.entity_id
_entity_poly.type
_entity_poly.pdbx_seq_one_letter_code
_entity_poly.pdbx_strand_id
1 'polypeptide(L)' 'MRFAVVAGPARPTGGYYLSTEGPNTRLRFALEYHPKGLQKLMNGMIQKTMEEEVVQLEQLKSVIEEQTSEA' A
#
# COMPACT_ATOMS: atom_id res chain seq x y z
N MET A 1 -6.83 6.66 6.69
CA MET A 1 -6.01 7.79 6.22
C MET A 1 -5.78 7.66 4.72
N ARG A 2 -5.90 8.74 3.93
CA ARG A 2 -5.60 8.72 2.49
C ARG A 2 -4.29 9.46 2.21
N PHE A 3 -3.57 9.07 1.16
CA PHE A 3 -2.35 9.73 0.71
C PHE A 3 -2.25 9.75 -0.81
N ALA A 4 -1.34 10.57 -1.34
CA ALA A 4 -0.99 10.63 -2.76
C ALA A 4 0.53 10.49 -2.91
N VAL A 5 0.96 9.63 -3.83
CA VAL A 5 2.38 9.48 -4.16
C VAL A 5 2.81 10.61 -5.08
N VAL A 6 3.82 11.39 -4.67
CA VAL A 6 4.27 12.59 -5.40
C VAL A 6 5.40 12.33 -6.40
N ALA A 7 6.02 11.15 -6.36
CA ALA A 7 7.17 10.79 -7.18
C ALA A 7 7.01 9.42 -7.86
N GLY A 8 7.80 9.15 -8.90
CA GLY A 8 7.75 7.91 -9.67
C GLY A 8 6.83 7.97 -10.91
N PRO A 9 6.80 6.90 -11.71
CA PRO A 9 6.10 6.87 -13.00
C PRO A 9 4.59 6.70 -12.88
N ALA A 10 4.12 5.94 -11.88
CA ALA A 10 2.69 5.66 -11.68
C ALA A 10 1.99 6.69 -10.77
N ARG A 11 2.66 7.23 -9.74
CA ARG A 11 2.08 8.23 -8.81
C ARG A 11 0.63 7.89 -8.35
N PRO A 12 0.41 6.69 -7.77
CA PRO A 12 -0.92 6.28 -7.35
C PRO A 12 -1.43 7.15 -6.17
N THR A 13 -2.74 7.11 -5.97
CA THR A 13 -3.33 7.47 -4.68
C THR A 13 -3.48 6.22 -3.82
N GLY A 14 -3.51 6.36 -2.51
CA GLY A 14 -3.66 5.22 -1.63
C GLY A 14 -4.30 5.54 -0.31
N GLY A 15 -4.46 4.51 0.51
CA GLY A 15 -4.96 4.69 1.85
C GLY A 15 -4.76 3.49 2.77
N TYR A 16 -4.77 3.80 4.05
CA TYR A 16 -4.83 2.87 5.16
C TYR A 16 -6.24 2.87 5.74
N TYR A 17 -6.85 1.69 5.79
CA TYR A 17 -8.20 1.47 6.30
C TYR A 17 -8.10 0.51 7.48
N LEU A 18 -8.43 1.00 8.66
CA LEU A 18 -8.43 0.22 9.89
C LEU A 18 -9.86 -0.18 10.23
N SER A 19 -10.04 -1.42 10.65
CA SER A 19 -11.29 -1.92 11.18
C SER A 19 -11.03 -2.82 12.37
N THR A 20 -11.95 -2.83 13.33
CA THR A 20 -11.90 -3.75 14.47
C THR A 20 -12.32 -5.15 14.02
N GLU A 21 -11.58 -6.16 14.44
CA GLU A 21 -11.90 -7.57 14.22
C GLU A 21 -11.71 -8.33 15.55
N GLY A 22 -12.75 -8.26 16.39
CA GLY A 22 -12.69 -8.77 17.76
C GLY A 22 -11.64 -8.02 18.60
N PRO A 23 -10.69 -8.73 19.25
CA PRO A 23 -9.60 -8.08 19.98
C PRO A 23 -8.50 -7.54 19.05
N ASN A 24 -8.58 -7.80 17.75
CA ASN A 24 -7.55 -7.43 16.78
C ASN A 24 -7.94 -6.19 16.00
N THR A 25 -6.94 -5.55 15.40
CA THR A 25 -7.13 -4.53 14.36
C THR A 25 -6.77 -5.13 13.01
N ARG A 26 -7.70 -5.07 12.06
CA ARG A 26 -7.44 -5.36 10.66
C ARG A 26 -7.02 -4.07 9.96
N LEU A 27 -5.83 -4.09 9.38
CA LEU A 27 -5.33 -3.05 8.51
C LEU A 27 -5.45 -3.50 7.05
N ARG A 28 -6.10 -2.69 6.22
CA ARG A 28 -6.07 -2.82 4.77
C ARG A 28 -5.31 -1.64 4.18
N PHE A 29 -4.29 -1.95 3.40
CA PHE A 29 -3.63 -0.99 2.53
C PHE A 29 -4.13 -1.17 1.11
N ALA A 30 -4.35 -0.06 0.40
CA ALA A 30 -4.74 -0.10 -0.99
C ALA A 30 -4.08 1.05 -1.76
N LEU A 31 -3.68 0.74 -2.99
CA LEU A 31 -3.23 1.69 -4.00
C LEU A 31 -4.24 1.69 -5.14
N GLU A 32 -4.48 2.85 -5.70
CA GLU A 32 -5.38 3.09 -6.82
C GLU A 32 -4.64 3.90 -7.88
N TYR A 33 -4.67 3.40 -9.10
CA TYR A 33 -4.05 4.05 -10.23
C TYR A 33 -4.87 3.84 -11.50
N HIS A 34 -5.07 4.92 -12.25
CA HIS A 34 -5.84 4.93 -13.48
C HIS A 34 -4.94 5.35 -14.64
N PRO A 35 -4.29 4.39 -15.34
CA PRO A 35 -3.39 4.70 -16.46
C PRO A 35 -4.13 5.39 -17.60
N LYS A 36 -3.55 6.47 -18.13
CA LYS A 36 -4.12 7.24 -19.25
C LYS A 36 -3.19 7.27 -20.46
N GLY A 37 -3.78 7.31 -21.65
CA GLY A 37 -3.04 7.43 -22.92
C GLY A 37 -1.99 6.33 -23.11
N LEU A 38 -0.77 6.74 -23.49
CA LEU A 38 0.35 5.84 -23.76
C LEU A 38 0.82 5.03 -22.55
N GLN A 39 0.50 5.44 -21.32
CA GLN A 39 0.84 4.68 -20.11
C GLN A 39 0.16 3.30 -20.06
N LYS A 40 -0.94 3.12 -20.79
CA LYS A 40 -1.60 1.82 -20.90
C LYS A 40 -0.70 0.74 -21.50
N LEU A 41 0.29 1.13 -22.32
CA LEU A 41 1.26 0.19 -22.89
C LEU A 41 2.21 -0.38 -21.84
N MET A 42 2.35 0.29 -20.69
CA MET A 42 3.20 -0.12 -19.57
C MET A 42 2.41 -0.83 -18.46
N ASN A 43 1.15 -1.22 -18.69
CA ASN A 43 0.27 -1.78 -17.66
C ASN A 43 0.91 -2.92 -16.85
N GLY A 44 1.63 -3.84 -17.48
CA GLY A 44 2.29 -4.95 -16.78
C GLY A 44 3.40 -4.50 -15.83
N MET A 45 4.22 -3.52 -16.24
CA MET A 45 5.26 -2.95 -15.38
C MET A 45 4.64 -2.18 -14.20
N ILE A 46 3.60 -1.40 -14.47
CA ILE A 46 2.89 -0.62 -13.45
C ILE A 46 2.23 -1.54 -12.42
N GLN A 47 1.57 -2.59 -12.88
CA GLN A 47 0.95 -3.58 -12.01
C GLN A 47 1.99 -4.24 -11.10
N LYS A 48 3.13 -4.67 -11.66
CA LYS A 48 4.22 -5.25 -10.88
C LYS A 48 4.73 -4.30 -9.79
N THR A 49 4.95 -3.03 -10.12
CA THR A 49 5.35 -2.02 -9.13
C THR A 49 4.28 -1.84 -8.04
N MET A 50 2.99 -1.80 -8.40
CA MET A 50 1.92 -1.71 -7.39
C MET A 50 1.90 -2.93 -6.47
N GLU A 51 2.15 -4.13 -6.98
CA GLU A 51 2.25 -5.36 -6.17
C GLU A 51 3.45 -5.29 -5.20
N GLU A 52 4.63 -4.85 -5.67
CA GLU A 52 5.82 -4.70 -4.85
C GLU A 52 5.63 -3.71 -3.68
N GLU A 53 4.93 -2.59 -3.92
CA GLU A 53 4.59 -1.60 -2.88
C GLU A 53 3.64 -2.17 -1.80
N VAL A 54 2.74 -3.07 -2.19
CA VAL A 54 1.82 -3.74 -1.25
C VAL A 54 2.56 -4.83 -0.46
N VAL A 55 3.44 -5.60 -1.12
CA VAL A 55 4.21 -6.69 -0.48
C VAL A 55 5.09 -6.18 0.66
N GLN A 56 5.64 -4.96 0.57
CA GLN A 56 6.43 -4.37 1.66
C GLN A 56 5.65 -4.29 2.99
N LEU A 57 4.32 -4.23 2.96
CA LEU A 57 3.49 -4.16 4.16
C LEU A 57 3.22 -5.52 4.81
N GLU A 58 3.61 -6.63 4.17
CA GLU A 58 3.53 -7.95 4.81
C GLU A 58 4.41 -8.02 6.06
N GLN A 59 5.52 -7.29 6.08
CA GLN A 59 6.42 -7.20 7.24
C GLN A 59 5.95 -6.21 8.32
N LEU A 60 4.92 -5.40 8.03
CA LEU A 60 4.52 -4.30 8.90
C LEU A 60 4.11 -4.78 10.30
N LYS A 61 3.42 -5.92 10.39
CA LYS A 61 3.01 -6.49 11.68
C LYS A 61 4.22 -6.77 12.57
N SER A 62 5.24 -7.44 12.02
CA SER A 62 6.48 -7.75 12.73
C SER A 62 7.16 -6.47 13.22
N VAL A 63 7.29 -5.46 12.35
CA VAL A 63 7.94 -4.18 12.70
C VAL A 63 7.20 -3.44 13.82
N ILE A 64 5.86 -3.40 13.76
CA ILE A 64 5.05 -2.69 14.77
C ILE A 64 5.05 -3.44 16.11
N GLU A 65 4.94 -4.77 16.08
CA GLU A 65 4.85 -5.59 17.29
C GLU A 65 6.21 -5.71 17.99
N GLU A 66 7.32 -5.73 17.25
CA GLU A 66 8.67 -5.69 17.80
C GLU A 66 8.92 -4.41 18.61
N GLN A 67 8.47 -3.26 18.11
CA GLN A 67 8.58 -1.98 18.83
C GLN A 67 7.63 -1.86 20.03
N THR A 68 6.52 -2.60 20.05
CA THR A 68 5.56 -2.56 21.15
C THR A 68 6.06 -3.34 22.37
N SER A 69 7.00 -4.29 22.20
CA SER A 69 7.54 -5.09 23.31
C SER A 69 8.60 -4.39 24.16
N GLU A 70 9.02 -3.17 23.81
CA GLU A 70 9.98 -2.36 24.59
C GLU A 70 9.31 -1.32 25.52
N ALA A 71 7.98 -1.39 25.71
CA ALA A 71 7.20 -0.47 26.55
C ALA A 71 6.73 -1.09 27.87
#